data_AF-A0A7S2FAE0-F1
#
_entry.id   AF-A0A7S2FAE0-F1
#
_cell.length_a   1.000
_cell.length_b   1.000
_cell.length_c   1.000
_cell.angle_alpha   90.00
_cell.angle_beta   90.00
_cell.angle_gamma   90.00
#
_symmetry.space_group_name_H-M   'P 1'
#
loop_
_entity.id
_entity.type
_entity.pdbx_description
1 polymer ?
#
loop_
_entity_poly.entity_id
_entity_poly.type
_entity_poly.pdbx_seq_one_letter_code
_entity_poly.pdbx_strand_id
1 'polypeptide(L)'
;GEGADDDNDDGDEEEEEEDDATVQFCNEWLDVAIRGTVGLFMFEVLEVPRMDDCGALQLKTDLEYLSNVTEAMMDKRHALLDHAYALASLDEDGFKALLDRPLDKLTASSPQASVVRKIEQRFAQIRGVARDFE
;
A
#
# COMPACT_ATOMS: atom_id res chain seq x y z
N GLY A 1 65.86 7.90 20.91
CA GLY A 1 64.73 7.83 21.84
C GLY A 1 63.52 7.65 20.99
N GLU A 2 62.93 6.47 21.08
CA GLU A 2 61.66 6.10 20.47
C GLU A 2 60.52 6.93 21.06
N GLY A 3 59.46 7.06 20.27
CA GLY A 3 58.20 7.72 20.60
C GLY A 3 57.30 7.64 19.38
N ALA A 4 56.96 6.42 18.98
CA ALA A 4 55.86 6.17 18.08
C ALA A 4 54.59 6.26 18.93
N ASP A 5 53.89 7.37 18.82
CA ASP A 5 52.51 7.51 19.30
C ASP A 5 51.61 6.93 18.20
N ASP A 6 51.37 5.63 18.33
CA ASP A 6 50.26 4.90 17.73
C ASP A 6 49.24 4.74 18.87
N ASP A 7 48.05 5.32 18.76
CA ASP A 7 46.86 4.81 19.45
C ASP A 7 45.60 5.63 19.09
N ASN A 8 44.65 4.89 18.49
CA ASN A 8 43.20 5.06 18.47
C ASN A 8 42.58 6.20 17.64
N ASP A 9 42.37 5.88 16.36
CA ASP A 9 41.34 6.43 15.47
C ASP A 9 40.32 5.32 15.09
N ASP A 10 39.97 4.45 16.05
CA ASP A 10 39.03 3.31 15.88
C ASP A 10 37.63 3.63 16.47
N GLY A 11 37.36 4.88 16.81
CA GLY A 11 36.12 5.30 17.48
C GLY A 11 35.01 5.86 16.58
N ASP A 12 35.36 6.35 15.38
CA ASP A 12 34.40 6.96 14.44
C ASP A 12 33.70 5.91 13.57
N GLU A 13 34.36 4.79 13.22
CA GLU A 13 33.79 3.76 12.33
C GLU A 13 32.68 2.95 13.01
N GLU A 14 32.79 2.66 14.32
CA GLU A 14 31.76 1.92 15.07
C GLU A 14 30.48 2.75 15.30
N GLU A 15 30.61 4.07 15.51
CA GLU A 15 29.44 4.97 15.67
C GLU A 15 28.70 5.17 14.33
N GLU A 16 29.40 5.27 13.21
CA GLU A 16 28.78 5.37 11.87
C GLU A 16 28.04 4.07 11.48
N GLU A 17 28.58 2.90 11.81
CA GLU A 17 27.93 1.60 11.56
C GLU A 17 26.68 1.39 12.43
N GLU A 18 26.70 1.83 13.70
CA GLU A 18 25.55 1.73 14.61
C GLU A 18 24.40 2.66 14.17
N ASP A 19 24.73 3.85 13.65
CA ASP A 19 23.76 4.79 13.08
C ASP A 19 23.11 4.25 11.78
N ASP A 20 23.89 3.63 10.88
CA ASP A 20 23.34 3.03 9.65
C ASP A 20 22.42 1.84 9.95
N ALA A 21 22.81 0.98 10.90
CA ALA A 21 21.98 -0.14 11.34
C ALA A 21 20.67 0.33 11.99
N THR A 22 20.71 1.42 12.76
CA THR A 22 19.53 2.02 13.38
C THR A 22 18.58 2.61 12.34
N VAL A 23 19.11 3.33 11.35
CA VAL A 23 18.33 3.90 10.25
C VAL A 23 17.71 2.80 9.40
N GLN A 24 18.47 1.75 9.07
CA GLN A 24 17.96 0.59 8.34
C GLN A 24 16.80 -0.07 9.10
N PHE A 25 16.98 -0.36 10.39
CA PHE A 25 15.93 -0.96 11.21
C PHE A 25 14.68 -0.07 11.26
N CYS A 26 14.83 1.25 11.42
CA CYS A 26 13.71 2.18 11.41
C CYS A 26 12.93 2.13 10.09
N ASN A 27 13.63 2.10 8.95
CA ASN A 27 13.01 2.02 7.63
C ASN A 27 12.28 0.68 7.41
N GLU A 28 12.90 -0.44 7.81
CA GLU A 28 12.28 -1.76 7.73
C GLU A 28 11.03 -1.85 8.61
N TRP A 29 11.11 -1.31 9.83
CA TRP A 29 9.99 -1.26 10.75
C TRP A 29 8.84 -0.40 10.21
N LEU A 30 9.15 0.77 9.65
CA LEU A 30 8.16 1.64 9.02
C LEU A 30 7.48 0.94 7.84
N ASP A 31 8.23 0.23 7.00
CA ASP A 31 7.68 -0.51 5.86
C ASP A 31 6.72 -1.63 6.32
N VAL A 32 7.06 -2.34 7.40
CA VAL A 32 6.17 -3.33 8.02
C VAL A 32 4.91 -2.67 8.60
N ALA A 33 5.06 -1.58 9.34
CA ALA A 33 3.95 -0.85 9.96
C ALA A 33 2.97 -0.31 8.92
N ILE A 34 3.48 0.25 7.82
CA ILE A 34 2.66 0.75 6.71
C ILE A 34 1.94 -0.38 6.01
N ARG A 35 2.63 -1.48 5.66
CA ARG A 35 1.99 -2.64 5.02
C ARG A 35 0.88 -3.23 5.90
N GLY A 36 1.12 -3.36 7.20
CA GLY A 36 0.12 -3.84 8.15
C GLY A 36 -1.09 -2.91 8.24
N THR A 37 -0.85 -1.60 8.34
CA THR A 37 -1.91 -0.58 8.41
C THR A 37 -2.76 -0.57 7.14
N VAL A 38 -2.14 -0.56 5.97
CA VAL A 38 -2.84 -0.57 4.68
C VAL A 38 -3.64 -1.87 4.53
N GLY A 39 -3.05 -3.01 4.89
CA GLY A 39 -3.74 -4.31 4.84
C GLY A 39 -5.00 -4.34 5.71
N LEU A 40 -4.90 -3.87 6.96
CA LEU A 40 -6.04 -3.80 7.88
C LEU A 40 -7.09 -2.79 7.40
N PHE A 41 -6.67 -1.61 6.96
CA PHE A 41 -7.59 -0.61 6.42
C PHE A 41 -8.39 -1.16 5.23
N MET A 42 -7.72 -1.81 4.28
CA MET A 42 -8.38 -2.42 3.13
C MET A 42 -9.31 -3.56 3.54
N PHE A 43 -8.93 -4.36 4.53
CA PHE A 43 -9.80 -5.40 5.08
C PHE A 43 -11.12 -4.81 5.60
N GLU A 44 -11.04 -3.76 6.44
CA GLU A 44 -12.22 -3.08 6.98
C GLU A 44 -13.08 -2.41 5.89
N VAL A 45 -12.46 -1.78 4.89
CA VAL A 45 -13.19 -1.19 3.75
C VAL A 45 -13.97 -2.24 2.97
N LEU A 46 -13.40 -3.43 2.78
CA LEU A 46 -14.04 -4.52 2.04
C LEU A 46 -15.18 -5.18 2.82
N GLU A 47 -15.22 -5.05 4.14
CA GLU A 47 -16.33 -5.51 4.99
C GLU A 47 -17.56 -4.59 4.92
N VAL A 48 -17.41 -3.35 4.43
CA VAL A 48 -18.53 -2.40 4.26
C VAL A 48 -19.59 -3.01 3.32
N PRO A 49 -20.85 -3.24 3.76
CA PRO A 49 -21.82 -3.96 2.93
C PRO A 49 -22.21 -3.20 1.67
N ARG A 50 -22.40 -1.88 1.78
CA ARG A 50 -22.77 -0.96 0.70
C ARG A 50 -22.17 0.41 0.94
N MET A 51 -21.80 1.08 -0.15
CA MET A 51 -21.23 2.43 -0.14
C MET A 51 -21.98 3.27 -1.16
N ASP A 52 -22.64 4.31 -0.66
CA ASP A 52 -23.25 5.33 -1.51
C ASP A 52 -22.17 6.31 -2.01
N ASP A 53 -22.60 7.30 -2.80
CA ASP A 53 -21.68 8.28 -3.38
C ASP A 53 -20.98 9.14 -2.32
N CYS A 54 -21.64 9.40 -1.18
CA CYS A 54 -21.04 10.13 -0.06
C CYS A 54 -19.93 9.30 0.60
N GLY A 55 -20.19 8.02 0.86
CA GLY A 55 -19.21 7.08 1.38
C GLY A 55 -18.04 6.86 0.42
N ALA A 56 -18.30 6.81 -0.89
CA ALA A 56 -17.25 6.69 -1.90
C ALA A 56 -16.36 7.94 -1.94
N LEU A 57 -16.95 9.13 -1.82
CA LEU A 57 -16.21 10.39 -1.74
C LEU A 57 -15.36 10.48 -0.46
N GLN A 58 -15.91 10.04 0.68
CA GLN A 58 -15.16 10.00 1.93
C GLN A 58 -14.00 9.01 1.83
N LEU A 59 -14.24 7.78 1.35
CA LEU A 59 -13.20 6.78 1.16
C LEU A 59 -12.10 7.29 0.22
N LYS A 60 -12.46 7.96 -0.88
CA LYS A 60 -11.49 8.57 -1.80
C LYS A 60 -10.60 9.58 -1.06
N THR A 61 -11.18 10.43 -0.23
CA THR A 61 -10.46 11.43 0.56
C THR A 61 -9.51 10.76 1.56
N ASP A 62 -9.99 9.73 2.25
CA ASP A 62 -9.20 8.98 3.24
C ASP A 62 -8.01 8.26 2.57
N LEU A 63 -8.24 7.65 1.40
CA LEU A 63 -7.19 6.99 0.62
C LEU A 63 -6.13 7.98 0.12
N GLU A 64 -6.53 9.16 -0.32
CA GLU A 64 -5.59 10.22 -0.73
C GLU A 64 -4.73 10.69 0.44
N TYR A 65 -5.35 10.90 1.60
CA TYR A 65 -4.64 11.25 2.83
C TYR A 65 -3.64 10.15 3.21
N LEU A 66 -4.07 8.89 3.25
CA LEU A 66 -3.20 7.76 3.57
C LEU A 66 -2.05 7.63 2.57
N SER A 67 -2.29 7.77 1.26
CA SER A 67 -1.22 7.75 0.26
C SER A 67 -0.17 8.84 0.56
N ASN A 68 -0.60 10.08 0.81
CA ASN A 68 0.32 11.19 1.11
C ASN A 68 1.11 10.97 2.41
N VAL A 69 0.48 10.41 3.45
CA VAL A 69 1.16 10.06 4.71
C VAL A 69 2.20 8.96 4.48
N THR A 70 1.86 7.91 3.73
CA THR A 70 2.82 6.84 3.44
C THR A 70 3.99 7.31 2.56
N GLU A 71 3.71 8.18 1.59
CA GLU A 71 4.72 8.80 0.72
C GLU A 71 5.68 9.66 1.54
N ALA A 72 5.17 10.49 2.46
CA ALA A 72 6.00 11.31 3.32
C ALA A 72 6.91 10.49 4.26
N MET A 73 6.51 9.27 4.65
CA MET A 73 7.31 8.42 5.53
C MET A 73 8.39 7.62 4.80
N MET A 74 8.20 7.29 3.51
CA MET A 74 9.04 6.31 2.81
C MET A 74 9.51 6.76 1.41
N ASP A 75 9.24 8.00 1.05
CA ASP A 75 9.51 8.58 -0.28
C ASP A 75 8.96 7.75 -1.44
N LYS A 76 7.90 6.97 -1.17
CA LYS A 76 7.24 6.10 -2.15
C LYS A 76 5.76 5.94 -1.84
N ARG A 77 4.93 5.99 -2.89
CA ARG A 77 3.49 5.72 -2.78
C ARG A 77 3.21 4.22 -2.69
N HIS A 78 2.23 3.85 -1.85
CA HIS A 78 1.84 2.46 -1.71
C HIS A 78 0.88 2.03 -2.83
N ALA A 79 1.32 1.11 -3.70
CA ALA A 79 0.58 0.72 -4.90
C ALA A 79 -0.86 0.25 -4.65
N LEU A 80 -1.12 -0.43 -3.52
CA LEU A 80 -2.49 -0.85 -3.16
C LEU A 80 -3.39 0.33 -2.80
N LEU A 81 -2.87 1.38 -2.17
CA LEU A 81 -3.64 2.59 -1.84
C LEU A 81 -4.01 3.35 -3.12
N ASP A 82 -3.05 3.50 -4.03
CA ASP A 82 -3.31 4.15 -5.32
C ASP A 82 -4.31 3.36 -6.16
N HIS A 83 -4.22 2.02 -6.14
CA HIS A 83 -5.21 1.18 -6.81
C HIS A 83 -6.60 1.32 -6.17
N ALA A 84 -6.70 1.27 -4.85
CA ALA A 84 -7.97 1.48 -4.14
C ALA A 84 -8.54 2.88 -4.40
N TYR A 85 -7.71 3.91 -4.45
CA TYR A 85 -8.12 5.28 -4.78
C TYR A 85 -8.71 5.37 -6.18
N ALA A 86 -8.08 4.71 -7.15
CA ALA A 86 -8.60 4.61 -8.50
C ALA A 86 -9.98 3.94 -8.50
N LEU A 87 -10.16 2.82 -7.78
CA LEU A 87 -11.46 2.14 -7.66
C LEU A 87 -12.53 3.01 -6.99
N ALA A 88 -12.20 3.69 -5.90
CA ALA A 88 -13.11 4.61 -5.23
C ALA A 88 -13.55 5.77 -6.14
N SER A 89 -12.71 6.15 -7.10
CA SER A 89 -12.97 7.22 -8.06
C SER A 89 -13.77 6.77 -9.30
N LEU A 90 -13.98 5.47 -9.50
CA LEU A 90 -14.75 4.97 -10.64
C LEU A 90 -16.24 5.26 -10.47
N ASP A 91 -16.87 5.59 -11.58
CA ASP A 91 -18.32 5.53 -11.78
C ASP A 91 -18.74 4.13 -12.26
N GLU A 92 -20.04 3.96 -12.49
CA GLU A 92 -20.60 2.67 -12.92
C GLU A 92 -19.98 2.15 -14.23
N ASP A 93 -19.80 3.03 -15.21
CA ASP A 93 -19.25 2.66 -16.52
C ASP A 93 -17.75 2.34 -16.43
N GLY A 94 -17.02 3.06 -15.58
CA GLY A 94 -15.64 2.76 -15.23
C GLY A 94 -15.49 1.38 -14.61
N PHE A 95 -16.37 1.00 -13.68
CA PHE A 95 -16.38 -0.36 -13.11
C PHE A 95 -16.71 -1.42 -14.16
N LYS A 96 -17.69 -1.20 -15.04
CA LYS A 96 -18.01 -2.15 -16.12
C LYS A 96 -16.80 -2.37 -17.03
N ALA A 97 -16.15 -1.30 -17.49
CA ALA A 97 -14.96 -1.39 -18.33
C ALA A 97 -13.81 -2.12 -17.62
N LEU A 98 -13.62 -1.88 -16.31
CA LEU A 98 -12.62 -2.55 -15.49
C LEU A 98 -12.88 -4.07 -15.39
N LEU A 99 -14.14 -4.46 -15.23
CA LEU A 99 -14.56 -5.86 -15.10
C LEU A 99 -14.61 -6.59 -16.43
N ASP A 100 -14.88 -5.91 -17.54
CA ASP A 100 -14.89 -6.52 -18.87
C ASP A 100 -13.48 -6.70 -19.46
N ARG A 101 -12.46 -6.08 -18.85
CA ARG A 101 -11.09 -6.16 -19.37
C ARG A 101 -10.60 -7.61 -19.38
N PRO A 102 -9.98 -8.08 -20.48
CA PRO A 102 -9.36 -9.38 -20.52
C PRO A 102 -8.11 -9.39 -19.62
N LEU A 103 -8.03 -10.38 -18.73
CA LEU A 103 -6.77 -10.71 -18.05
C LEU A 103 -5.93 -11.53 -19.01
N ASP A 104 -4.65 -11.16 -19.16
CA ASP A 104 -3.74 -12.00 -19.92
C ASP A 104 -3.55 -13.35 -19.18
N LYS A 105 -3.17 -14.40 -19.92
CA LYS A 105 -3.08 -15.76 -19.34
C LYS A 105 -2.03 -15.90 -18.23
N LEU A 106 -0.98 -15.07 -18.26
CA LEU A 106 0.13 -15.11 -17.31
C LEU A 106 -0.28 -14.48 -15.98
N THR A 107 -0.88 -13.29 -16.03
CA THR A 107 -1.47 -12.57 -14.90
C THR A 107 -2.64 -13.35 -14.31
N ALA A 108 -3.53 -13.92 -15.12
CA ALA A 108 -4.67 -14.71 -14.62
C ALA A 108 -4.29 -15.90 -13.72
N SER A 109 -3.06 -16.40 -13.86
CA SER A 109 -2.54 -17.53 -13.07
C SER A 109 -1.83 -17.13 -11.78
N SER A 110 -1.59 -15.83 -11.56
CA SER A 110 -0.92 -15.32 -10.36
C SER A 110 -1.91 -15.23 -9.17
N PRO A 111 -1.54 -15.73 -7.97
CA PRO A 111 -2.32 -15.51 -6.76
C PRO A 111 -2.59 -14.03 -6.47
N GLN A 112 -1.60 -13.16 -6.70
CA GLN A 112 -1.72 -11.72 -6.50
C GLN A 112 -2.77 -11.12 -7.43
N ALA A 113 -2.76 -11.50 -8.71
CA ALA A 113 -3.77 -11.04 -9.66
C ALA A 113 -5.18 -11.50 -9.29
N SER A 114 -5.32 -12.73 -8.78
CA SER A 114 -6.62 -13.22 -8.26
C SER A 114 -7.11 -12.39 -7.08
N VAL A 115 -6.23 -12.04 -6.15
CA VAL A 115 -6.57 -11.17 -5.00
C VAL A 115 -6.98 -9.78 -5.47
N VAL A 116 -6.19 -9.14 -6.33
CA VAL A 116 -6.53 -7.82 -6.89
C VAL A 116 -7.88 -7.87 -7.58
N ARG A 117 -8.14 -8.92 -8.37
CA ARG A 117 -9.44 -9.08 -9.05
C ARG A 117 -10.61 -9.19 -8.08
N LYS A 118 -10.44 -9.90 -6.96
CA LYS A 118 -11.46 -9.98 -5.91
C LYS A 118 -11.70 -8.63 -5.25
N ILE A 119 -10.67 -7.83 -5.03
CA ILE A 119 -10.80 -6.46 -4.51
C ILE A 119 -11.61 -5.60 -5.49
N GLU A 120 -11.29 -5.64 -6.79
CA GLU A 120 -12.04 -4.90 -7.83
C GLU A 120 -13.53 -5.30 -7.86
N GLN A 121 -13.79 -6.61 -7.84
CA GLN A 121 -15.16 -7.15 -7.80
C GLN A 121 -15.91 -6.71 -6.54
N ARG A 122 -15.24 -6.76 -5.39
CA ARG A 122 -15.84 -6.35 -4.13
C ARG A 122 -16.17 -4.86 -4.11
N PHE A 123 -15.27 -4.00 -4.60
CA PHE A 123 -15.58 -2.58 -4.77
C PHE A 123 -16.80 -2.36 -5.67
N ALA A 124 -16.89 -3.08 -6.80
CA ALA A 124 -18.05 -3.00 -7.68
C ALA A 124 -19.36 -3.46 -7.00
N GLN A 125 -19.31 -4.48 -6.14
CA GLN A 125 -20.46 -4.95 -5.36
C GLN A 125 -20.90 -3.93 -4.31
N ILE A 126 -19.94 -3.40 -3.54
CA ILE A 126 -20.20 -2.39 -2.50
C ILE A 126 -20.84 -1.14 -3.13
N ARG A 127 -20.42 -0.77 -4.35
CA ARG A 127 -20.96 0.33 -5.15
C ARG A 127 -22.25 -0.02 -5.90
N GLY A 128 -22.75 -1.26 -5.79
CA GLY A 128 -24.00 -1.70 -6.42
C GLY A 128 -23.95 -1.93 -7.94
N VAL A 129 -22.76 -1.98 -8.54
CA VAL A 129 -22.54 -2.18 -9.98
C VAL A 129 -22.55 -3.67 -10.35
N ALA A 130 -21.96 -4.51 -9.50
CA ALA A 130 -21.93 -5.96 -9.67
C ALA A 130 -22.88 -6.64 -8.66
N ARG A 131 -23.55 -7.72 -9.08
CA ARG A 131 -24.26 -8.62 -8.16
C ARG A 131 -23.27 -9.57 -7.48
N ASP A 132 -23.71 -10.18 -6.38
CA ASP A 132 -22.93 -11.17 -5.64
C ASP A 132 -22.40 -12.25 -6.61
N PHE A 133 -21.09 -12.47 -6.58
CA PHE A 133 -20.45 -13.58 -7.29
C PHE A 133 -20.56 -14.79 -6.36
N GLU A 134 -21.51 -15.70 -6.65
CA GLU A 134 -21.57 -17.04 -6.07
C GLU A 134 -20.42 -17.93 -6.57
#